data_AF-A0A429EFZ3-F1
#
_entry.id   AF-A0A429EFZ3-F1
#
_cell.length_a   1.000
_cell.length_b   1.000
_cell.length_c   1.000
_cell.angle_alpha   90.00
_cell.angle_beta   90.00
_cell.angle_gamma   90.00
#
_symmetry.space_group_name_H-M   'P 1'
#
loop_
_entity.id
_entity.type
_entity.pdbx_description
1 polymer ?
#
loop_
_entity_poly.entity_id
_entity_poly.type
_entity_poly.pdbx_seq_one_letter_code
_entity_poly.pdbx_strand_id
1 'polypeptide(L)'
;MRPLTFSDDKENEQKWVPGGARSAPDAFREFVGRHRAEDNATFCIEDEENEEALLLMYDAGTICRIKGAQDSRVEYRLVTNGGDYRSQVANFVRGGSAALDRSGPWLPDVASLDRARLRFEFDGSVLRRTHPRELRRRLEILTVIDGHEPTTVDGVTHFGFGNGGGDTVNAWFTADGRGLVTTFDHTSALNFYEDPQAQADLYDGVPADLLAMVKDAPETETTLEVGGLVAAGGIFTFSGPCAMSEGLVARLQESRLDLGETGVGWLLEGLLSLEDFTPAAVAEEVAWWSDEDIEKGFAAAPREQPAPFDQETVDRLCKIWADSGYNDRWDVHYVFFDGDTVEDAGEARDELLALVRTLGLERVDAPPGAPTGEVWVRTDPRIDAELERWS
;
A
#
# COMPACT_ATOMS: atom_id res chain seq x y z
N MET A 1 25.66 -1.16 -31.61
CA MET A 1 25.61 -2.12 -30.49
C MET A 1 27.03 -2.53 -30.19
N ARG A 2 27.36 -2.70 -28.91
CA ARG A 2 28.70 -2.96 -28.39
C ARG A 2 28.82 -4.41 -27.88
N PRO A 3 30.02 -5.01 -27.79
CA PRO A 3 30.20 -6.31 -27.14
C PRO A 3 29.75 -6.26 -25.68
N LEU A 4 29.22 -7.36 -25.16
CA LEU A 4 28.79 -7.50 -23.77
C LEU A 4 29.32 -8.82 -23.21
N THR A 5 29.59 -8.85 -21.91
CA THR A 5 29.95 -10.07 -21.19
C THR A 5 28.80 -10.43 -20.26
N PHE A 6 28.30 -11.67 -20.35
CA PHE A 6 27.30 -12.19 -19.42
C PHE A 6 28.01 -13.07 -18.40
N SER A 7 27.69 -12.92 -17.11
CA SER A 7 28.29 -13.73 -16.05
C SER A 7 27.27 -14.07 -14.95
N ASP A 8 27.60 -15.04 -14.11
CA ASP A 8 26.85 -15.40 -12.91
C ASP A 8 27.75 -15.58 -11.68
N ASP A 9 27.16 -15.85 -10.50
CA ASP A 9 27.90 -16.05 -9.25
C ASP A 9 28.62 -17.41 -9.14
N LYS A 10 28.51 -18.26 -10.17
CA LYS A 10 29.19 -19.56 -10.30
C LYS A 10 30.33 -19.54 -11.31
N GLU A 11 30.81 -18.35 -11.65
CA GLU A 11 31.93 -18.14 -12.59
C GLU A 11 31.62 -18.61 -14.02
N ASN A 12 30.35 -18.81 -14.41
CA ASN A 12 30.01 -19.03 -15.81
C ASN A 12 30.09 -17.70 -16.55
N GLU A 13 30.70 -17.69 -17.74
CA GLU A 13 30.82 -16.50 -18.57
C GLU A 13 30.41 -16.79 -20.02
N GLN A 14 29.72 -15.84 -20.66
CA GLN A 14 29.39 -15.88 -22.07
C GLN A 14 29.57 -14.50 -22.72
N LYS A 15 30.49 -14.38 -23.68
CA LYS A 15 30.64 -13.16 -24.49
C LYS A 15 29.59 -13.09 -25.59
N TRP A 16 28.97 -11.92 -25.73
CA TRP A 16 28.06 -11.59 -26.82
C TRP A 16 28.66 -10.51 -27.72
N VAL A 17 28.60 -10.74 -29.03
CA VAL A 17 29.07 -9.79 -30.03
C VAL A 17 27.92 -9.30 -30.93
N PRO A 18 27.89 -8.01 -31.31
CA PRO A 18 26.91 -7.48 -32.24
C PRO A 18 26.93 -8.18 -33.60
N GLY A 19 25.75 -8.31 -34.23
CA GLY A 19 25.61 -8.90 -35.57
C GLY A 19 25.47 -10.43 -35.60
N GLY A 20 25.43 -11.09 -34.44
CA GLY A 20 25.09 -12.51 -34.34
C GLY A 20 23.61 -12.82 -34.62
N ALA A 21 23.28 -14.11 -34.62
CA ALA A 21 21.92 -14.60 -34.95
C ALA A 21 20.84 -14.25 -33.91
N ARG A 22 21.23 -13.90 -32.67
CA ARG A 22 20.32 -13.57 -31.56
C ARG A 22 20.60 -12.17 -31.03
N SER A 23 19.52 -11.48 -30.64
CA SER A 23 19.62 -10.21 -29.92
C SER A 23 20.31 -10.42 -28.57
N ALA A 24 20.99 -9.40 -28.04
CA ALA A 24 21.62 -9.50 -26.72
C ALA A 24 20.62 -9.85 -25.60
N PRO A 25 19.40 -9.26 -25.53
CA PRO A 25 18.42 -9.62 -24.50
C PRO A 25 17.96 -11.08 -24.60
N ASP A 26 17.82 -11.63 -25.81
CA ASP A 26 17.43 -13.03 -25.99
C ASP A 26 18.57 -14.00 -25.66
N ALA A 27 19.80 -13.64 -26.03
CA ALA A 27 21.00 -14.41 -25.68
C ALA A 27 21.25 -14.40 -24.16
N PHE A 28 21.01 -13.28 -23.48
CA PHE A 28 21.10 -13.19 -22.03
C PHE A 28 20.00 -14.01 -21.35
N ARG A 29 18.75 -13.96 -21.84
CA ARG A 29 17.66 -14.80 -21.31
C ARG A 29 17.98 -16.29 -21.40
N GLU A 30 18.57 -16.73 -22.50
CA GLU A 30 19.02 -18.12 -22.64
C GLU A 30 20.14 -18.46 -21.66
N PHE A 31 21.11 -17.57 -21.48
CA PHE A 31 22.17 -17.73 -20.50
C PHE A 31 21.59 -17.92 -19.10
N VAL A 32 20.70 -17.01 -18.65
CA VAL A 32 19.99 -17.15 -17.37
C VAL A 32 19.22 -18.47 -17.31
N GLY A 33 18.46 -18.82 -18.36
CA GLY A 33 17.66 -20.06 -18.39
C GLY A 33 18.48 -21.35 -18.33
N ARG A 34 19.75 -21.31 -18.77
CA ARG A 34 20.67 -22.46 -18.72
C ARG A 34 21.33 -22.63 -17.35
N HIS A 35 21.62 -21.51 -16.68
CA HIS A 35 22.48 -21.48 -15.49
C HIS A 35 21.73 -21.25 -14.18
N ARG A 36 20.51 -20.70 -14.21
CA ARG A 36 19.70 -20.45 -13.01
C ARG A 36 19.37 -21.74 -12.28
N ALA A 37 19.67 -21.75 -10.98
CA ALA A 37 19.40 -22.83 -10.05
C ALA A 37 19.01 -22.23 -8.69
N GLU A 38 18.65 -23.08 -7.72
CA GLU A 38 18.34 -22.62 -6.36
C GLU A 38 19.53 -21.92 -5.70
N ASP A 39 20.76 -22.37 -6.00
CA ASP A 39 22.00 -21.79 -5.48
C ASP A 39 22.66 -20.79 -6.42
N ASN A 40 22.04 -20.47 -7.58
CA ASN A 40 22.54 -19.53 -8.59
C ASN A 40 21.40 -18.61 -9.07
N ALA A 41 21.30 -17.44 -8.44
CA ALA A 41 20.23 -16.47 -8.66
C ALA A 41 20.75 -15.09 -9.08
N THR A 42 22.07 -14.91 -9.21
CA THR A 42 22.69 -13.62 -9.53
C THR A 42 23.31 -13.64 -10.91
N PHE A 43 22.90 -12.71 -11.78
CA PHE A 43 23.36 -12.64 -13.17
C PHE A 43 23.77 -11.22 -13.54
N CYS A 44 24.86 -11.08 -14.28
CA CYS A 44 25.40 -9.79 -14.69
C CYS A 44 25.46 -9.64 -16.22
N ILE A 45 25.22 -8.41 -16.69
CA ILE A 45 25.58 -7.97 -18.04
C ILE A 45 26.61 -6.86 -17.88
N GLU A 46 27.83 -7.11 -18.32
CA GLU A 46 28.93 -6.14 -18.28
C GLU A 46 29.17 -5.55 -19.66
N ASP A 47 29.39 -4.25 -19.67
CA ASP A 47 29.90 -3.47 -20.77
C ASP A 47 31.27 -2.91 -20.38
N GLU A 48 32.31 -3.70 -20.64
CA GLU A 48 33.70 -3.39 -20.31
C GLU A 48 34.16 -2.06 -20.95
N GLU A 49 33.65 -1.72 -22.14
CA GLU A 49 34.07 -0.51 -22.87
C GLU A 49 33.61 0.78 -22.18
N ASN A 50 32.43 0.77 -21.56
CA ASN A 50 31.88 1.94 -20.86
C ASN A 50 32.00 1.86 -19.34
N GLU A 51 32.62 0.80 -18.81
CA GLU A 51 32.69 0.50 -17.37
C GLU A 51 31.31 0.50 -16.70
N GLU A 52 30.32 -0.10 -17.38
CA GLU A 52 28.94 -0.21 -16.88
C GLU A 52 28.55 -1.66 -16.70
N ALA A 53 27.76 -1.96 -15.67
CA ALA A 53 27.18 -3.29 -15.50
C ALA A 53 25.74 -3.23 -15.00
N LEU A 54 24.95 -4.24 -15.38
CA LEU A 54 23.61 -4.47 -14.88
C LEU A 54 23.57 -5.84 -14.17
N LEU A 55 23.35 -5.83 -12.86
CA LEU A 55 23.23 -7.01 -12.03
C LEU A 55 21.76 -7.30 -11.74
N LEU A 56 21.34 -8.57 -11.87
CA LEU A 56 20.00 -9.05 -11.58
C LEU A 56 20.10 -10.10 -10.47
N MET A 57 19.45 -9.84 -9.34
CA MET A 57 19.37 -10.73 -8.18
C MET A 57 17.94 -11.26 -8.07
N TYR A 58 17.70 -12.45 -8.65
CA TYR A 58 16.35 -12.99 -8.82
C TYR A 58 15.68 -13.42 -7.50
N ASP A 59 16.46 -13.95 -6.57
CA ASP A 59 16.04 -14.34 -5.22
C ASP A 59 15.64 -13.11 -4.38
N ALA A 60 16.44 -12.05 -4.48
CA ALA A 60 16.20 -10.80 -3.77
C ALA A 60 15.20 -9.89 -4.49
N GLY A 61 14.74 -10.18 -5.71
CA GLY A 61 13.84 -9.27 -6.43
C GLY A 61 14.48 -7.90 -6.69
N THR A 62 15.77 -7.85 -7.03
CA THR A 62 16.55 -6.59 -7.11
C THR A 62 17.34 -6.51 -8.41
N ILE A 63 17.44 -5.29 -8.95
CA ILE A 63 18.31 -4.96 -10.07
C ILE A 63 19.28 -3.88 -9.63
N CYS A 64 20.58 -4.08 -9.87
CA CYS A 64 21.59 -3.07 -9.61
C CYS A 64 22.17 -2.57 -10.92
N ARG A 65 22.39 -1.27 -11.04
CA ARG A 65 23.26 -0.70 -12.07
C ARG A 65 24.54 -0.24 -11.43
N ILE A 66 25.65 -0.54 -12.08
CA ILE A 66 27.00 -0.24 -11.61
C ILE A 66 27.68 0.61 -12.67
N LYS A 67 28.37 1.67 -12.24
CA LYS A 67 29.14 2.54 -13.14
C LYS A 67 30.50 2.87 -12.55
N GLY A 68 31.55 2.69 -13.35
CA GLY A 68 32.94 2.93 -13.02
C GLY A 68 33.63 1.72 -12.40
N ALA A 69 34.89 1.47 -12.80
CA ALA A 69 35.67 0.33 -12.33
C ALA A 69 36.41 0.55 -10.99
N GLN A 70 36.83 1.79 -10.69
CA GLN A 70 37.61 2.11 -9.48
C GLN A 70 36.82 2.85 -8.40
N ASP A 71 35.83 3.66 -8.78
CA ASP A 71 34.93 4.38 -7.89
C ASP A 71 33.50 4.03 -8.29
N SER A 72 33.15 2.76 -8.06
CA SER A 72 31.93 2.16 -8.57
C SER A 72 30.71 2.76 -7.87
N ARG A 73 29.90 3.51 -8.62
CA ARG A 73 28.58 3.93 -8.17
C ARG A 73 27.61 2.79 -8.41
N VAL A 74 27.05 2.25 -7.33
CA VAL A 74 26.00 1.23 -7.37
C VAL A 74 24.68 1.89 -7.03
N GLU A 75 23.67 1.67 -7.86
CA GLU A 75 22.30 2.08 -7.58
C GLU A 75 21.36 0.89 -7.76
N TYR A 76 20.32 0.86 -6.93
CA TYR A 76 19.45 -0.29 -6.76
C TYR A 76 18.05 0.00 -7.28
N ARG A 77 17.34 -1.03 -7.69
CA ARG A 77 15.93 -0.96 -8.05
C ARG A 77 15.25 -2.22 -7.54
N LEU A 78 14.15 -2.03 -6.82
CA LEU A 78 13.25 -3.11 -6.45
C LEU A 78 12.47 -3.57 -7.69
N VAL A 79 12.33 -4.88 -7.86
CA VAL A 79 11.50 -5.48 -8.89
C VAL A 79 10.09 -5.58 -8.36
N THR A 80 9.16 -4.87 -9.01
CA THR A 80 7.76 -4.82 -8.58
C THR A 80 6.86 -5.67 -9.48
N ASN A 81 7.34 -6.08 -10.65
CA ASN A 81 6.63 -7.00 -11.54
C ASN A 81 7.59 -7.89 -12.35
N GLY A 82 7.10 -9.03 -12.84
CA GLY A 82 7.91 -9.98 -13.60
C GLY A 82 8.46 -9.45 -14.93
N GLY A 83 7.92 -8.35 -15.45
CA GLY A 83 8.39 -7.68 -16.67
C GLY A 83 9.61 -6.79 -16.46
N ASP A 84 9.92 -6.39 -15.23
CA ASP A 84 10.98 -5.42 -14.93
C ASP A 84 12.34 -5.91 -15.40
N TYR A 85 12.74 -7.14 -15.08
CA TYR A 85 14.03 -7.71 -15.51
C TYR A 85 14.20 -7.63 -17.02
N ARG A 86 13.17 -8.04 -17.77
CA ARG A 86 13.21 -8.03 -19.24
C ARG A 86 13.34 -6.62 -19.78
N SER A 87 12.59 -5.68 -19.22
CA SER A 87 12.60 -4.28 -19.64
C SER A 87 13.94 -3.60 -19.33
N GLN A 88 14.50 -3.81 -18.14
CA GLN A 88 15.81 -3.25 -17.76
C GLN A 88 16.94 -3.82 -18.61
N VAL A 89 16.96 -5.13 -18.86
CA VAL A 89 17.94 -5.74 -19.77
C VAL A 89 17.85 -5.12 -21.17
N ALA A 90 16.64 -4.99 -21.72
CA ALA A 90 16.45 -4.41 -23.05
C ALA A 90 16.90 -2.94 -23.13
N ASN A 91 16.65 -2.16 -22.08
CA ASN A 91 17.06 -0.76 -22.00
C ASN A 91 18.59 -0.63 -21.85
N PHE A 92 19.20 -1.42 -20.96
CA PHE A 92 20.65 -1.43 -20.76
C PHE A 92 21.41 -1.83 -22.02
N VAL A 93 20.98 -2.89 -22.71
CA VAL A 93 21.58 -3.31 -23.98
C VAL A 93 21.47 -2.22 -25.05
N ARG A 94 20.39 -1.43 -25.04
CA ARG A 94 20.14 -0.39 -26.04
C ARG A 94 21.03 0.83 -25.85
N GLY A 95 21.30 1.24 -24.62
CA GLY A 95 21.99 2.51 -24.35
C GLY A 95 22.65 2.65 -22.99
N GLY A 96 22.98 1.54 -22.34
CA GLY A 96 23.69 1.51 -21.05
C GLY A 96 22.90 2.10 -19.91
N SER A 97 23.61 2.56 -18.88
CA SER A 97 22.99 3.12 -17.67
C SER A 97 22.13 4.36 -17.97
N ALA A 98 22.51 5.17 -18.96
CA ALA A 98 21.73 6.35 -19.36
C ALA A 98 20.33 5.99 -19.92
N ALA A 99 20.20 4.83 -20.58
CA ALA A 99 18.90 4.35 -21.05
C ALA A 99 17.99 3.86 -19.91
N LEU A 100 18.55 3.60 -18.72
CA LEU A 100 17.81 3.16 -17.54
C LEU A 100 17.20 4.31 -16.73
N ASP A 101 17.67 5.55 -16.90
CA ASP A 101 17.23 6.70 -16.11
C ASP A 101 15.71 6.94 -16.20
N ARG A 102 15.13 6.71 -17.38
CA ARG A 102 13.68 6.86 -17.63
C ARG A 102 12.83 5.77 -16.99
N SER A 103 13.46 4.69 -16.56
CA SER A 103 12.79 3.55 -15.94
C SER A 103 13.02 3.51 -14.44
N GLY A 104 13.30 4.65 -13.80
CA GLY A 104 13.44 4.82 -12.35
C GLY A 104 12.16 4.53 -11.55
N PRO A 105 12.19 4.60 -10.21
CA PRO A 105 13.29 5.11 -9.38
C PRO A 105 14.49 4.17 -9.29
N TRP A 106 15.68 4.77 -9.13
CA TRP A 106 16.95 4.12 -8.77
C TRP A 106 17.37 4.65 -7.41
N LEU A 107 17.67 3.74 -6.49
CA LEU A 107 17.93 3.99 -5.09
C LEU A 107 19.45 4.05 -4.86
N PRO A 108 19.94 5.02 -4.08
CA PRO A 108 21.38 5.30 -4.00
C PRO A 108 22.17 4.28 -3.16
N ASP A 109 21.49 3.53 -2.30
CA ASP A 109 22.13 2.62 -1.35
C ASP A 109 21.19 1.48 -0.92
N VAL A 110 21.77 0.49 -0.24
CA VAL A 110 21.06 -0.67 0.31
C VAL A 110 20.02 -0.25 1.35
N ALA A 111 20.31 0.77 2.16
CA ALA A 111 19.37 1.22 3.17
C ALA A 111 18.08 1.78 2.54
N SER A 112 18.20 2.49 1.42
CA SER A 112 17.07 2.99 0.63
C SER A 112 16.30 1.84 -0.04
N LEU A 113 17.01 0.81 -0.49
CA LEU A 113 16.40 -0.41 -1.04
C LEU A 113 15.57 -1.16 0.01
N ASP A 114 16.10 -1.34 1.22
CA ASP A 114 15.40 -2.05 2.29
C ASP A 114 14.11 -1.31 2.70
N ARG A 115 14.16 0.03 2.81
CA ARG A 115 12.95 0.84 3.05
C ARG A 115 11.93 0.69 1.92
N ALA A 116 12.39 0.71 0.67
CA ALA A 116 11.51 0.54 -0.49
C ALA A 116 10.87 -0.86 -0.51
N ARG A 117 11.59 -1.90 -0.07
CA ARG A 117 11.08 -3.27 0.06
C ARG A 117 9.99 -3.36 1.11
N LEU A 118 10.22 -2.84 2.31
CA LEU A 118 9.20 -2.80 3.38
C LEU A 118 7.93 -2.10 2.91
N ARG A 119 8.06 -0.96 2.24
CA ARG A 119 6.91 -0.23 1.68
C ARG A 119 6.20 -1.01 0.58
N PHE A 120 6.93 -1.69 -0.28
CA PHE A 120 6.34 -2.51 -1.35
C PHE A 120 5.60 -3.73 -0.79
N GLU A 121 6.15 -4.37 0.24
CA GLU A 121 5.48 -5.47 0.95
C GLU A 121 4.19 -4.96 1.61
N PHE A 122 4.25 -3.78 2.24
CA PHE A 122 3.09 -3.18 2.90
C PHE A 122 2.02 -2.77 1.89
N ASP A 123 2.43 -2.33 0.70
CA ASP A 123 1.53 -2.04 -0.41
C ASP A 123 0.66 -3.25 -0.81
N GLY A 124 1.10 -4.48 -0.51
CA GLY A 124 0.35 -5.72 -0.70
C GLY A 124 -0.48 -6.18 0.52
N SER A 125 -0.31 -5.55 1.68
CA SER A 125 -1.02 -5.95 2.91
C SER A 125 -2.53 -5.77 2.80
N VAL A 126 -3.31 -6.49 3.62
CA VAL A 126 -4.76 -6.29 3.66
C VAL A 126 -5.11 -4.84 4.03
N LEU A 127 -4.38 -4.22 4.97
CA LEU A 127 -4.70 -2.89 5.45
C LEU A 127 -4.54 -1.82 4.35
N ARG A 128 -3.59 -2.04 3.43
CA ARG A 128 -3.44 -1.19 2.24
C ARG A 128 -4.54 -1.41 1.21
N ARG A 129 -5.00 -2.65 1.06
CA ARG A 129 -6.00 -3.06 0.05
C ARG A 129 -7.43 -2.80 0.51
N THR A 130 -7.71 -2.76 1.80
CA THR A 130 -9.05 -2.50 2.34
C THR A 130 -9.38 -1.02 2.23
N HIS A 131 -10.48 -0.73 1.54
CA HIS A 131 -11.03 0.61 1.45
C HIS A 131 -11.25 1.20 2.87
N PRO A 132 -10.85 2.46 3.18
CA PRO A 132 -10.97 3.03 4.54
C PRO A 132 -12.38 2.97 5.14
N ARG A 133 -13.43 3.18 4.33
CA ARG A 133 -14.83 2.90 4.74
C ARG A 133 -15.11 1.48 5.17
N GLU A 134 -14.74 0.50 4.34
CA GLU A 134 -14.97 -0.91 4.68
C GLU A 134 -14.15 -1.30 5.90
N LEU A 135 -12.92 -0.77 6.02
CA LEU A 135 -12.12 -0.89 7.23
C LEU A 135 -12.89 -0.37 8.46
N ARG A 136 -13.40 0.87 8.44
CA ARG A 136 -14.19 1.42 9.55
C ARG A 136 -15.43 0.58 9.86
N ARG A 137 -16.17 0.16 8.82
CA ARG A 137 -17.37 -0.68 8.97
C ARG A 137 -17.04 -2.01 9.65
N ARG A 138 -15.97 -2.69 9.21
CA ARG A 138 -15.51 -3.93 9.84
C ARG A 138 -15.04 -3.66 11.25
N LEU A 139 -14.23 -2.63 11.49
CA LEU A 139 -13.76 -2.27 12.83
C LEU A 139 -14.89 -1.96 13.81
N GLU A 140 -15.96 -1.28 13.35
CA GLU A 140 -17.16 -1.05 14.15
C GLU A 140 -17.82 -2.37 14.57
N ILE A 141 -18.06 -3.28 13.61
CA ILE A 141 -18.63 -4.61 13.91
C ILE A 141 -17.72 -5.35 14.90
N LEU A 142 -16.41 -5.42 14.61
CA LEU A 142 -15.44 -6.15 15.42
C LEU A 142 -15.33 -5.59 16.84
N THR A 143 -15.41 -4.27 17.01
CA THR A 143 -15.44 -3.61 18.33
C THR A 143 -16.65 -4.11 19.14
N VAL A 144 -17.82 -4.24 18.51
CA VAL A 144 -19.02 -4.73 19.20
C VAL A 144 -18.99 -6.23 19.46
N ILE A 145 -18.41 -7.02 18.54
CA ILE A 145 -18.16 -8.46 18.77
C ILE A 145 -17.28 -8.63 20.01
N ASP A 146 -16.25 -7.80 20.18
CA ASP A 146 -15.37 -7.85 21.35
C ASP A 146 -16.02 -7.36 22.66
N GLY A 147 -17.27 -6.89 22.58
CA GLY A 147 -18.07 -6.45 23.72
C GLY A 147 -17.92 -4.97 24.06
N HIS A 148 -17.24 -4.18 23.23
CA HIS A 148 -17.07 -2.74 23.39
C HIS A 148 -18.05 -1.94 22.51
N GLU A 149 -18.15 -0.63 22.76
CA GLU A 149 -18.90 0.29 21.91
C GLU A 149 -17.96 1.33 21.29
N PRO A 150 -18.08 1.63 19.98
CA PRO A 150 -17.34 2.72 19.37
C PRO A 150 -17.61 4.04 20.10
N THR A 151 -16.54 4.73 20.49
CA THR A 151 -16.65 5.96 21.29
C THR A 151 -16.25 7.17 20.45
N THR A 152 -17.14 8.17 20.35
CA THR A 152 -16.84 9.41 19.61
C THR A 152 -16.59 10.58 20.55
N VAL A 153 -15.40 11.19 20.45
CA VAL A 153 -15.00 12.38 21.21
C VAL A 153 -14.46 13.41 20.23
N ASP A 154 -14.97 14.64 20.30
CA ASP A 154 -14.53 15.76 19.45
C ASP A 154 -14.48 15.46 17.93
N GLY A 155 -15.41 14.62 17.45
CA GLY A 155 -15.51 14.25 16.03
C GLY A 155 -14.55 13.15 15.58
N VAL A 156 -13.85 12.51 16.53
CA VAL A 156 -13.01 11.32 16.32
C VAL A 156 -13.69 10.12 16.94
N THR A 157 -13.91 9.06 16.17
CA THR A 157 -14.45 7.78 16.63
C THR A 157 -13.32 6.79 16.87
N HIS A 158 -13.25 6.24 18.09
CA HIS A 158 -12.35 5.17 18.47
C HIS A 158 -13.05 3.80 18.31
N PHE A 159 -12.35 2.88 17.66
CA PHE A 159 -12.67 1.47 17.52
C PHE A 159 -11.56 0.65 18.18
N GLY A 160 -11.90 -0.44 18.84
CA GLY A 160 -10.90 -1.29 19.49
C GLY A 160 -11.42 -2.70 19.71
N PHE A 161 -10.57 -3.68 19.45
CA PHE A 161 -10.84 -5.08 19.80
C PHE A 161 -9.53 -5.80 20.15
N GLY A 162 -9.63 -6.91 20.87
CA GLY A 162 -8.51 -7.79 21.17
C GLY A 162 -8.82 -9.26 20.93
N ASN A 163 -7.82 -10.10 21.14
CA ASN A 163 -7.97 -11.57 21.11
C ASN A 163 -8.12 -12.19 22.52
N GLY A 164 -8.24 -11.36 23.55
CA GLY A 164 -8.25 -11.77 24.97
C GLY A 164 -6.90 -12.28 25.50
N GLY A 165 -5.88 -12.42 24.65
CA GLY A 165 -4.52 -12.86 24.98
C GLY A 165 -3.52 -11.72 25.21
N GLY A 166 -3.95 -10.47 25.07
CA GLY A 166 -3.09 -9.28 25.21
C GLY A 166 -2.76 -8.61 23.87
N ASP A 167 -3.15 -9.20 22.74
CA ASP A 167 -3.01 -8.56 21.44
C ASP A 167 -4.24 -7.71 21.13
N THR A 168 -4.01 -6.52 20.57
CA THR A 168 -5.07 -5.54 20.34
C THR A 168 -4.92 -4.81 19.02
N VAL A 169 -6.06 -4.41 18.47
CA VAL A 169 -6.16 -3.44 17.37
C VAL A 169 -6.94 -2.26 17.90
N ASN A 170 -6.42 -1.06 17.67
CA ASN A 170 -7.13 0.18 17.94
C ASN A 170 -7.10 1.08 16.71
N ALA A 171 -8.16 1.85 16.50
CA ALA A 171 -8.25 2.78 15.41
C ALA A 171 -9.00 4.04 15.81
N TRP A 172 -8.52 5.19 15.37
CA TRP A 172 -9.16 6.49 15.54
C TRP A 172 -9.40 7.08 14.17
N PHE A 173 -10.66 7.38 13.86
CA PHE A 173 -11.04 8.00 12.59
C PHE A 173 -11.87 9.25 12.80
N THR A 174 -11.56 10.30 12.05
CA THR A 174 -12.43 11.46 11.87
C THR A 174 -13.58 11.13 10.92
N ALA A 175 -14.62 11.97 10.94
CA ALA A 175 -15.75 11.84 10.03
C ALA A 175 -15.34 11.89 8.54
N ASP A 176 -14.33 12.69 8.19
CA ASP A 176 -13.77 12.81 6.83
C ASP A 176 -12.84 11.66 6.43
N GLY A 177 -12.68 10.64 7.29
CA GLY A 177 -11.97 9.40 6.97
C GLY A 177 -10.46 9.47 7.19
N ARG A 178 -9.96 10.56 7.77
CA ARG A 178 -8.58 10.58 8.26
C ARG A 178 -8.48 9.76 9.55
N GLY A 179 -7.35 9.11 9.78
CA GLY A 179 -7.24 8.28 10.97
C GLY A 179 -5.89 7.67 11.23
N LEU A 180 -5.81 6.96 12.35
CA LEU A 180 -4.64 6.26 12.83
C LEU A 180 -5.09 4.87 13.29
N VAL A 181 -4.44 3.83 12.78
CA VAL A 181 -4.66 2.44 13.21
C VAL A 181 -3.38 1.97 13.88
N THR A 182 -3.52 1.38 15.06
CA THR A 182 -2.41 0.76 15.80
C THR A 182 -2.72 -0.70 16.06
N THR A 183 -1.71 -1.54 15.92
CA THR A 183 -1.74 -2.95 16.30
C THR A 183 -0.73 -3.16 17.42
N PHE A 184 -1.03 -4.03 18.37
CA PHE A 184 -0.14 -4.41 19.45
C PHE A 184 -0.16 -5.93 19.58
N ASP A 185 1.01 -6.55 19.41
CA ASP A 185 1.24 -7.98 19.62
C ASP A 185 2.18 -8.09 20.83
N HIS A 186 1.69 -8.70 21.91
CA HIS A 186 2.43 -8.76 23.16
C HIS A 186 3.64 -9.71 23.10
N THR A 187 3.72 -10.56 22.08
CA THR A 187 4.81 -11.51 21.84
C THR A 187 5.81 -11.06 20.78
N SER A 188 5.46 -10.05 19.98
CA SER A 188 6.31 -9.53 18.92
C SER A 188 7.60 -8.90 19.44
N ALA A 189 8.64 -8.92 18.61
CA ALA A 189 9.87 -8.15 18.82
C ALA A 189 9.66 -6.62 18.84
N LEU A 190 8.47 -6.13 18.44
CA LEU A 190 8.07 -4.73 18.51
C LEU A 190 7.31 -4.37 19.81
N ASN A 191 7.21 -5.30 20.77
CA ASN A 191 6.61 -5.01 22.06
C ASN A 191 7.56 -4.16 22.94
N PHE A 192 7.34 -2.85 22.98
CA PHE A 192 8.15 -1.89 23.76
C PHE A 192 7.43 -1.35 25.00
N TYR A 193 6.50 -2.10 25.60
CA TYR A 193 5.73 -1.60 26.73
C TYR A 193 6.57 -1.19 27.97
N GLU A 194 7.80 -1.72 28.09
CA GLU A 194 8.75 -1.36 29.15
C GLU A 194 9.75 -0.25 28.74
N ASP A 195 9.75 0.18 27.48
CA ASP A 195 10.65 1.21 26.93
C ASP A 195 9.86 2.36 26.28
N PRO A 196 9.47 3.39 27.07
CA PRO A 196 8.71 4.52 26.57
C PRO A 196 9.38 5.29 25.44
N GLN A 197 10.71 5.31 25.37
CA GLN A 197 11.41 6.01 24.29
C GLN A 197 11.32 5.20 23.00
N ALA A 198 11.60 3.90 23.03
CA ALA A 198 11.44 3.05 21.86
C ALA A 198 9.99 3.02 21.37
N GLN A 199 9.02 3.06 22.27
CA GLN A 199 7.60 3.18 21.92
C GLN A 199 7.28 4.50 21.22
N ALA A 200 7.81 5.62 21.73
CA ALA A 200 7.62 6.93 21.12
C ALA A 200 8.29 7.04 19.74
N ASP A 201 9.47 6.46 19.56
CA ASP A 201 10.20 6.46 18.29
C ASP A 201 9.38 5.81 17.15
N LEU A 202 8.51 4.84 17.45
CA LEU A 202 7.63 4.24 16.44
C LEU A 202 6.65 5.26 15.85
N TYR A 203 6.24 6.28 16.59
CA TYR A 203 5.31 7.32 16.13
C TYR A 203 5.98 8.41 15.28
N ASP A 204 7.30 8.34 15.05
CA ASP A 204 7.99 9.31 14.20
C ASP A 204 7.39 9.39 12.80
N GLY A 205 7.16 10.63 12.33
CA GLY A 205 6.54 10.91 11.04
C GLY A 205 5.01 10.87 11.02
N VAL A 206 4.34 10.52 12.13
CA VAL A 206 2.87 10.62 12.22
C VAL A 206 2.45 12.10 12.23
N PRO A 207 1.49 12.52 11.39
CA PRO A 207 0.95 13.88 11.40
C PRO A 207 0.46 14.29 12.80
N ALA A 208 0.75 15.53 13.21
CA ALA A 208 0.50 16.00 14.57
C ALA A 208 -0.97 15.91 15.01
N ASP A 209 -1.91 16.08 14.08
CA ASP A 209 -3.35 15.95 14.31
C ASP A 209 -3.77 14.49 14.54
N LEU A 210 -3.13 13.52 13.88
CA LEU A 210 -3.34 12.09 14.11
C LEU A 210 -2.65 11.62 15.39
N LEU A 211 -1.44 12.11 15.67
CA LEU A 211 -0.71 11.79 16.89
C LEU A 211 -1.48 12.26 18.15
N ALA A 212 -2.19 13.38 18.05
CA ALA A 212 -3.03 13.88 19.13
C ALA A 212 -4.17 12.92 19.52
N MET A 213 -4.59 12.00 18.64
CA MET A 213 -5.67 11.04 18.92
C MET A 213 -5.24 9.93 19.87
N VAL A 214 -3.96 9.59 19.89
CA VAL A 214 -3.38 8.51 20.71
C VAL A 214 -2.58 9.03 21.90
N LYS A 215 -2.33 10.34 21.94
CA LYS A 215 -1.62 10.98 23.04
C LYS A 215 -2.57 11.20 24.21
N ASP A 216 -2.16 10.74 25.39
CA ASP A 216 -2.95 10.81 26.61
C ASP A 216 -4.37 10.20 26.43
N ALA A 217 -4.51 9.27 25.48
CA ALA A 217 -5.76 8.55 25.25
C ALA A 217 -6.10 7.74 26.52
N PRO A 218 -7.39 7.68 26.91
CA PRO A 218 -7.78 6.93 28.09
C PRO A 218 -7.40 5.46 27.95
N GLU A 219 -6.86 4.87 29.01
CA GLU A 219 -6.71 3.42 29.11
C GLU A 219 -8.09 2.76 29.04
N THR A 220 -8.22 1.78 28.16
CA THR A 220 -9.37 0.90 28.00
C THR A 220 -8.90 -0.54 28.18
N GLU A 221 -9.80 -1.51 28.00
CA GLU A 221 -9.40 -2.92 27.96
C GLU A 221 -8.54 -3.27 26.73
N THR A 222 -8.55 -2.40 25.71
CA THR A 222 -7.85 -2.59 24.44
C THR A 222 -6.71 -1.60 24.22
N THR A 223 -6.60 -0.52 25.02
CA THR A 223 -5.48 0.44 24.95
C THR A 223 -4.58 0.32 26.19
N LEU A 224 -3.27 0.24 25.95
CA LEU A 224 -2.25 0.29 26.98
C LEU A 224 -1.48 1.60 26.87
N GLU A 225 -1.31 2.36 27.96
CA GLU A 225 -0.55 3.61 27.95
C GLU A 225 0.94 3.36 28.26
N VAL A 226 1.82 3.91 27.42
CA VAL A 226 3.27 3.86 27.56
C VAL A 226 3.88 5.21 27.17
N GLY A 227 4.32 5.99 28.15
CA GLY A 227 5.01 7.27 27.91
C GLY A 227 4.12 8.41 27.40
N GLY A 228 2.83 8.37 27.70
CA GLY A 228 1.79 9.29 27.25
C GLY A 228 1.22 8.94 25.87
N LEU A 229 1.49 7.75 25.34
CA LEU A 229 1.04 7.25 24.04
C LEU A 229 0.43 5.86 24.18
N VAL A 230 -0.46 5.49 23.26
CA VAL A 230 -0.94 4.10 23.16
C VAL A 230 0.22 3.19 22.72
N ALA A 231 0.43 2.09 23.43
CA ALA A 231 1.39 1.06 23.07
C ALA A 231 1.03 0.42 21.72
N ALA A 232 2.02 0.25 20.85
CA ALA A 232 1.81 -0.22 19.49
C ALA A 232 3.08 -0.88 18.95
N GLY A 233 2.91 -1.99 18.24
CA GLY A 233 3.92 -2.60 17.37
C GLY A 233 3.75 -2.21 15.90
N GLY A 234 2.52 -1.94 15.45
CA GLY A 234 2.23 -1.36 14.13
C GLY A 234 1.51 -0.03 14.24
N ILE A 235 1.84 0.93 13.37
CA ILE A 235 1.31 2.29 13.36
C ILE A 235 1.07 2.70 11.91
N PHE A 236 -0.21 2.88 11.56
CA PHE A 236 -0.66 3.09 10.19
C PHE A 236 -1.55 4.33 10.09
N THR A 237 -1.13 5.29 9.27
CA THR A 237 -1.83 6.55 9.09
C THR A 237 -2.75 6.49 7.87
N PHE A 238 -3.91 7.11 8.00
CA PHE A 238 -4.86 7.39 6.93
C PHE A 238 -4.94 8.91 6.81
N SER A 239 -3.96 9.53 6.17
CA SER A 239 -3.95 10.98 5.85
C SER A 239 -4.00 11.24 4.34
N GLY A 240 -4.43 10.21 3.61
CA GLY A 240 -4.27 9.97 2.18
C GLY A 240 -4.26 8.45 2.00
N PRO A 241 -3.43 7.89 1.12
CA PRO A 241 -3.21 6.45 1.08
C PRO A 241 -2.72 5.93 2.44
N CYS A 242 -3.23 4.79 2.91
CA CYS A 242 -2.73 4.13 4.12
C CYS A 242 -1.19 3.95 4.07
N ALA A 243 -0.48 4.36 5.12
CA ALA A 243 0.97 4.30 5.18
C ALA A 243 1.47 3.96 6.59
N MET A 244 2.56 3.20 6.68
CA MET A 244 3.31 3.02 7.93
C MET A 244 3.92 4.35 8.38
N SER A 245 4.06 4.56 9.69
CA SER A 245 4.89 5.65 10.22
C SER A 245 6.36 5.48 9.81
N GLU A 246 7.09 6.59 9.71
CA GLU A 246 8.52 6.55 9.38
C GLU A 246 9.33 5.89 10.51
N GLY A 247 8.91 6.10 11.76
CA GLY A 247 9.45 5.44 12.93
C GLY A 247 9.37 3.91 12.86
N LEU A 248 8.20 3.38 12.47
CA LEU A 248 8.01 1.95 12.27
C LEU A 248 8.92 1.42 11.15
N VAL A 249 8.97 2.10 10.01
CA VAL A 249 9.85 1.69 8.89
C VAL A 249 11.32 1.69 9.30
N ALA A 250 11.77 2.70 10.03
CA ALA A 250 13.13 2.77 10.54
C ALA A 250 13.41 1.62 11.50
N ARG A 251 12.49 1.31 12.43
CA ARG A 251 12.67 0.23 13.40
C ARG A 251 12.70 -1.15 12.75
N LEU A 252 11.78 -1.44 11.83
CA LEU A 252 11.78 -2.70 11.06
C LEU A 252 13.10 -2.88 10.31
N GLN A 253 13.61 -1.81 9.69
CA GLN A 253 14.89 -1.84 9.00
C GLN A 253 16.07 -2.08 9.95
N GLU A 254 16.18 -1.32 11.03
CA GLU A 254 17.30 -1.39 11.99
C GLU A 254 17.36 -2.77 12.67
N SER A 255 16.21 -3.31 13.05
CA SER A 255 16.09 -4.62 13.68
C SER A 255 16.02 -5.79 12.70
N ARG A 256 15.98 -5.52 11.39
CA ARG A 256 15.83 -6.53 10.32
C ARG A 256 14.59 -7.41 10.50
N LEU A 257 13.47 -6.77 10.84
CA LEU A 257 12.18 -7.41 11.01
C LEU A 257 11.34 -7.24 9.74
N ASP A 258 10.42 -8.17 9.50
CA ASP A 258 9.44 -8.11 8.42
C ASP A 258 8.10 -7.51 8.90
N LEU A 259 7.12 -7.40 8.00
CA LEU A 259 5.81 -6.86 8.36
C LEU A 259 5.00 -7.77 9.28
N GLY A 260 5.34 -9.04 9.42
CA GLY A 260 4.68 -9.98 10.32
C GLY A 260 4.73 -9.50 11.77
N GLU A 261 5.84 -8.90 12.17
CA GLU A 261 6.04 -8.34 13.51
C GLU A 261 5.12 -7.16 13.82
N THR A 262 4.54 -6.52 12.80
CA THR A 262 3.61 -5.41 13.04
C THR A 262 2.25 -5.88 13.56
N GLY A 263 1.93 -7.18 13.50
CA GLY A 263 0.63 -7.70 13.87
C GLY A 263 -0.46 -7.53 12.80
N VAL A 264 -0.20 -6.85 11.67
CA VAL A 264 -1.18 -6.73 10.56
C VAL A 264 -1.57 -8.11 10.02
N GLY A 265 -0.59 -8.99 9.83
CA GLY A 265 -0.86 -10.35 9.32
C GLY A 265 -1.73 -11.16 10.27
N TRP A 266 -1.38 -11.15 11.57
CA TRP A 266 -2.04 -11.97 12.58
C TRP A 266 -3.41 -11.43 13.01
N LEU A 267 -3.52 -10.12 13.23
CA LEU A 267 -4.71 -9.49 13.82
C LEU A 267 -5.73 -9.00 12.79
N LEU A 268 -5.29 -8.74 11.55
CA LEU A 268 -6.13 -8.08 10.54
C LEU A 268 -6.31 -8.91 9.26
N GLU A 269 -5.29 -9.64 8.78
CA GLU A 269 -5.36 -10.34 7.48
C GLU A 269 -6.57 -11.27 7.38
N GLY A 270 -6.79 -12.13 8.38
CA GLY A 270 -7.93 -13.05 8.40
C GLY A 270 -9.27 -12.33 8.30
N LEU A 271 -9.48 -11.30 9.12
CA LEU A 271 -10.76 -10.59 9.21
C LEU A 271 -11.03 -9.63 8.04
N LEU A 272 -9.99 -8.99 7.50
CA LEU A 272 -10.12 -8.01 6.42
C LEU A 272 -10.04 -8.65 5.02
N SER A 273 -9.55 -9.88 4.89
CA SER A 273 -9.47 -10.59 3.60
C SER A 273 -10.74 -11.38 3.25
N LEU A 274 -11.67 -11.55 4.20
CA LEU A 274 -12.97 -12.19 3.95
C LEU A 274 -13.71 -11.48 2.80
N GLU A 275 -14.03 -12.24 1.75
CA GLU A 275 -14.83 -11.79 0.60
C GLU A 275 -16.23 -11.40 1.06
N ASP A 276 -16.90 -12.32 1.77
CA ASP A 276 -18.19 -12.10 2.42
C ASP A 276 -18.01 -11.89 3.92
N PHE A 277 -18.06 -10.64 4.38
CA PHE A 277 -17.99 -10.31 5.80
C PHE A 277 -19.32 -10.61 6.50
N THR A 278 -19.49 -11.88 6.91
CA THR A 278 -20.72 -12.43 7.54
C THR A 278 -20.42 -13.07 8.89
N PRO A 279 -21.41 -13.26 9.78
CA PRO A 279 -21.22 -13.96 11.05
C PRO A 279 -20.55 -15.32 10.91
N ALA A 280 -21.01 -16.15 9.96
CA ALA A 280 -20.46 -17.48 9.73
C ALA A 280 -18.99 -17.43 9.27
N ALA A 281 -18.64 -16.51 8.36
CA ALA A 281 -17.27 -16.37 7.88
C ALA A 281 -16.32 -15.89 9.00
N VAL A 282 -16.76 -14.95 9.86
CA VAL A 282 -15.97 -14.50 11.01
C VAL A 282 -15.79 -15.63 12.03
N ALA A 283 -16.82 -16.43 12.31
CA ALA A 283 -16.74 -17.56 13.23
C ALA A 283 -15.80 -18.68 12.74
N GLU A 284 -15.70 -18.87 11.43
CA GLU A 284 -14.74 -19.82 10.83
C GLU A 284 -13.30 -19.32 10.91
N GLU A 285 -13.09 -18.00 10.83
CA GLU A 285 -11.76 -17.39 10.77
C GLU A 285 -11.12 -17.21 12.15
N VAL A 286 -11.88 -16.78 13.16
CA VAL A 286 -11.34 -16.46 14.50
C VAL A 286 -12.04 -17.26 15.60
N ALA A 287 -11.23 -17.94 16.42
CA ALA A 287 -11.73 -18.85 17.46
C ALA A 287 -11.85 -18.23 18.86
N TRP A 288 -11.48 -16.95 19.04
CA TRP A 288 -11.47 -16.30 20.35
C TRP A 288 -12.78 -15.58 20.71
N TRP A 289 -13.70 -15.41 19.76
CA TRP A 289 -15.06 -14.92 20.03
C TRP A 289 -16.07 -16.06 19.96
N SER A 290 -17.16 -15.93 20.72
CA SER A 290 -18.26 -16.88 20.65
C SER A 290 -19.20 -16.57 19.48
N ASP A 291 -19.90 -17.57 18.95
CA ASP A 291 -20.93 -17.37 17.91
C ASP A 291 -22.00 -16.34 18.35
N GLU A 292 -22.31 -16.29 19.65
CA GLU A 292 -23.28 -15.34 20.21
C GLU A 292 -22.78 -13.90 20.14
N ASP A 293 -21.51 -13.67 20.48
CA ASP A 293 -20.89 -12.34 20.41
C ASP A 293 -20.78 -11.86 18.96
N ILE A 294 -20.44 -12.77 18.05
CA ILE A 294 -20.38 -12.50 16.61
C ILE A 294 -21.75 -12.06 16.08
N GLU A 295 -22.79 -12.84 16.33
CA GLU A 295 -24.17 -12.51 15.90
C GLU A 295 -24.63 -11.17 16.49
N LYS A 296 -24.31 -10.90 17.76
CA LYS A 296 -24.64 -9.64 18.43
C LYS A 296 -23.97 -8.44 17.75
N GLY A 297 -22.68 -8.54 17.42
CA GLY A 297 -21.95 -7.46 16.75
C GLY A 297 -22.53 -7.12 15.38
N PHE A 298 -22.83 -8.13 14.57
CA PHE A 298 -23.47 -7.92 13.26
C PHE A 298 -24.91 -7.38 13.36
N ALA A 299 -25.65 -7.71 14.43
CA ALA A 299 -26.99 -7.18 14.67
C ALA A 299 -26.99 -5.73 15.15
N ALA A 300 -25.95 -5.31 15.87
CA ALA A 300 -25.81 -3.97 16.43
C ALA A 300 -25.30 -2.94 15.42
N ALA A 301 -24.59 -3.38 14.38
CA ALA A 301 -24.01 -2.48 13.38
C ALA A 301 -25.10 -1.66 12.66
N PRO A 302 -25.01 -0.31 12.68
CA PRO A 302 -25.98 0.53 12.03
C PRO A 302 -25.97 0.25 10.53
N ARG A 303 -27.11 -0.19 10.00
CA ARG A 303 -27.39 -0.12 8.56
C ARG A 303 -27.65 1.34 8.22
N GLU A 304 -26.61 2.17 8.19
CA GLU A 304 -26.73 3.50 7.59
C GLU A 304 -27.01 3.30 6.10
N GLN A 305 -28.30 3.28 5.75
CA GLN A 305 -28.77 3.61 4.42
C GLN A 305 -29.04 5.11 4.44
N PRO A 306 -28.04 5.95 4.11
CA PRO A 306 -28.31 7.37 3.89
C PRO A 306 -29.44 7.52 2.87
N ALA A 307 -30.27 8.55 3.04
CA ALA A 307 -31.42 8.77 2.17
C ALA A 307 -30.98 8.72 0.70
N PRO A 308 -31.66 7.92 -0.15
CA PRO A 308 -31.23 7.71 -1.51
C PRO A 308 -31.24 9.05 -2.25
N PHE A 309 -30.23 9.25 -3.09
CA PHE A 309 -30.22 10.35 -4.02
C PHE A 309 -31.35 10.23 -5.03
N ASP A 310 -31.64 11.34 -5.72
CA ASP A 310 -32.47 11.29 -6.91
C ASP A 310 -31.84 10.35 -7.95
N GLN A 311 -32.55 9.28 -8.31
CA GLN A 311 -32.01 8.20 -9.14
C GLN A 311 -31.63 8.69 -10.54
N GLU A 312 -32.38 9.63 -11.13
CA GLU A 312 -32.05 10.18 -12.44
C GLU A 312 -30.70 10.91 -12.41
N THR A 313 -30.45 11.65 -11.33
CA THR A 313 -29.18 12.35 -11.12
C THR A 313 -28.01 11.38 -10.89
N VAL A 314 -28.23 10.28 -10.15
CA VAL A 314 -27.21 9.24 -9.95
C VAL A 314 -26.92 8.49 -11.24
N ASP A 315 -27.94 8.06 -11.99
CA ASP A 315 -27.76 7.34 -13.25
C ASP A 315 -26.94 8.16 -14.25
N ARG A 316 -27.14 9.49 -14.30
CA ARG A 316 -26.35 10.39 -15.13
C ARG A 316 -24.90 10.50 -14.66
N LEU A 317 -24.68 10.59 -13.35
CA LEU A 317 -23.32 10.59 -12.78
C LEU A 317 -22.59 9.27 -13.10
N CYS A 318 -23.22 8.14 -12.80
CA CYS A 318 -22.67 6.79 -13.05
C CYS A 318 -22.42 6.54 -14.53
N LYS A 319 -23.26 7.08 -15.42
CA LYS A 319 -23.02 7.02 -16.86
C LYS A 319 -21.76 7.79 -17.27
N ILE A 320 -21.58 9.02 -16.78
CA ILE A 320 -20.35 9.81 -17.06
C ILE A 320 -19.12 9.09 -16.48
N TRP A 321 -19.25 8.51 -15.30
CA TRP A 321 -18.19 7.68 -14.70
C TRP A 321 -17.86 6.48 -15.59
N ALA A 322 -18.85 5.74 -16.07
CA ALA A 322 -18.63 4.58 -16.93
C ALA A 322 -18.01 4.96 -18.30
N ASP A 323 -18.36 6.14 -18.82
CA ASP A 323 -17.87 6.62 -20.12
C ASP A 323 -16.43 7.20 -20.05
N SER A 324 -15.99 7.70 -18.90
CA SER A 324 -14.77 8.53 -18.81
C SER A 324 -13.95 8.40 -17.52
N GLY A 325 -14.43 7.63 -16.55
CA GLY A 325 -13.91 7.63 -15.20
C GLY A 325 -13.41 6.29 -14.72
N TYR A 326 -12.73 6.35 -13.58
CA TYR A 326 -12.26 5.21 -12.81
C TYR A 326 -12.26 5.59 -11.33
N ASN A 327 -12.21 4.61 -10.45
CA ASN A 327 -11.88 4.90 -9.06
C ASN A 327 -10.37 4.98 -8.93
N ASP A 328 -9.86 5.98 -8.20
CA ASP A 328 -8.43 6.03 -7.93
C ASP A 328 -7.96 4.73 -7.26
N ARG A 329 -6.65 4.48 -7.28
CA ARG A 329 -6.07 3.22 -6.77
C ARG A 329 -6.46 2.91 -5.31
N TRP A 330 -6.99 3.89 -4.58
CA TRP A 330 -7.32 3.79 -3.17
C TRP A 330 -8.84 3.84 -2.92
N ASP A 331 -9.65 3.88 -3.99
CA ASP A 331 -11.10 4.09 -3.99
C ASP A 331 -11.54 5.29 -3.11
N VAL A 332 -10.67 6.28 -2.92
CA VAL A 332 -10.97 7.49 -2.16
C VAL A 332 -11.65 8.53 -3.05
N HIS A 333 -11.38 8.47 -4.35
CA HIS A 333 -11.95 9.39 -5.32
C HIS A 333 -12.51 8.66 -6.54
N TYR A 334 -13.68 9.10 -6.99
CA TYR A 334 -14.10 8.95 -8.37
C TYR A 334 -13.30 9.96 -9.21
N VAL A 335 -12.51 9.46 -10.15
CA VAL A 335 -11.77 10.27 -11.11
C VAL A 335 -12.53 10.23 -12.43
N PHE A 336 -12.89 11.40 -12.96
CA PHE A 336 -13.60 11.52 -14.23
C PHE A 336 -12.74 12.24 -15.26
N PHE A 337 -12.92 11.87 -16.54
CA PHE A 337 -12.19 12.42 -17.69
C PHE A 337 -10.67 12.19 -17.58
N ASP A 338 -10.28 10.95 -17.26
CA ASP A 338 -8.87 10.55 -17.14
C ASP A 338 -8.09 10.89 -18.41
N GLY A 339 -7.00 11.65 -18.29
CA GLY A 339 -6.19 12.03 -19.44
C GLY A 339 -6.68 13.25 -20.25
N ASP A 340 -7.88 13.76 -19.99
CA ASP A 340 -8.49 14.82 -20.80
C ASP A 340 -8.04 16.23 -20.40
N THR A 341 -7.94 17.13 -21.39
CA THR A 341 -7.87 18.58 -21.13
C THR A 341 -9.27 19.16 -20.88
N VAL A 342 -9.34 20.44 -20.47
CA VAL A 342 -10.65 21.10 -20.28
C VAL A 342 -11.41 21.17 -21.61
N GLU A 343 -10.67 21.35 -22.71
CA GLU A 343 -11.21 21.37 -24.06
C GLU A 343 -11.74 20.00 -24.51
N ASP A 344 -11.06 18.91 -24.15
CA ASP A 344 -11.45 17.54 -24.51
C ASP A 344 -12.73 17.11 -23.76
N ALA A 345 -12.77 17.37 -22.44
CA ALA A 345 -13.91 17.01 -21.59
C ALA A 345 -15.16 17.89 -21.85
N GLY A 346 -14.97 19.14 -22.26
CA GLY A 346 -16.01 20.02 -22.82
C GLY A 346 -17.28 20.14 -21.97
N GLU A 347 -18.45 20.08 -22.61
CA GLU A 347 -19.76 20.24 -21.97
C GLU A 347 -20.09 19.11 -20.98
N ALA A 348 -19.56 17.90 -21.18
CA ALA A 348 -19.76 16.77 -20.26
C ALA A 348 -19.15 17.06 -18.89
N ARG A 349 -18.04 17.80 -18.84
CA ARG A 349 -17.41 18.25 -17.60
C ARG A 349 -18.28 19.25 -16.84
N ASP A 350 -18.89 20.19 -17.54
CA ASP A 350 -19.79 21.17 -16.92
C ASP A 350 -21.06 20.50 -16.36
N GLU A 351 -21.58 19.50 -17.08
CA GLU A 351 -22.65 18.62 -16.60
C GLU A 351 -22.24 17.87 -15.33
N LEU A 352 -21.09 17.19 -15.32
CA LEU A 352 -20.58 16.48 -14.14
C LEU A 352 -20.49 17.42 -12.93
N LEU A 353 -19.92 18.61 -13.11
CA LEU A 353 -19.78 19.58 -12.02
C LEU A 353 -21.13 20.07 -11.48
N ALA A 354 -22.17 20.11 -12.32
CA ALA A 354 -23.53 20.39 -11.88
C ALA A 354 -24.15 19.21 -11.11
N LEU A 355 -23.93 17.97 -11.57
CA LEU A 355 -24.38 16.75 -10.87
C LEU A 355 -23.72 16.62 -9.49
N VAL A 356 -22.40 16.78 -9.40
CA VAL A 356 -21.64 16.77 -8.14
C VAL A 356 -22.21 17.77 -7.14
N ARG A 357 -22.48 19.01 -7.58
CA ARG A 357 -23.12 20.03 -6.73
C ARG A 357 -24.55 19.66 -6.31
N THR A 358 -25.32 19.05 -7.20
CA THR A 358 -26.73 18.67 -6.96
C THR A 358 -26.83 17.53 -5.95
N LEU A 359 -25.93 16.56 -6.06
CA LEU A 359 -25.80 15.42 -5.14
C LEU A 359 -25.08 15.83 -3.83
N GLY A 360 -24.54 17.05 -3.74
CA GLY A 360 -23.77 17.49 -2.58
C GLY A 360 -22.50 16.66 -2.36
N LEU A 361 -21.95 16.08 -3.43
CA LEU A 361 -20.70 15.33 -3.40
C LEU A 361 -19.52 16.29 -3.26
N GLU A 362 -18.50 15.85 -2.54
CA GLU A 362 -17.31 16.67 -2.30
C GLU A 362 -16.33 16.55 -3.47
N ARG A 363 -16.17 17.65 -4.21
CA ARG A 363 -15.08 17.80 -5.17
C ARG A 363 -13.80 18.19 -4.45
N VAL A 364 -12.70 17.51 -4.77
CA VAL A 364 -11.35 17.83 -4.29
C VAL A 364 -10.46 18.38 -5.41
N ASP A 365 -9.32 18.95 -5.04
CA ASP A 365 -8.31 19.37 -6.00
C ASP A 365 -7.61 18.16 -6.63
N ALA A 366 -7.37 18.22 -7.93
CA ALA A 366 -6.64 17.18 -8.65
C ALA A 366 -5.17 17.15 -8.21
N PRO A 367 -4.51 15.97 -8.17
CA PRO A 367 -3.13 15.86 -7.75
C PRO A 367 -2.18 16.59 -8.72
N PRO A 368 -0.99 17.02 -8.25
CA PRO A 368 -0.01 17.67 -9.11
C PRO A 368 0.37 16.82 -10.33
N GLY A 369 0.21 17.39 -11.53
CA GLY A 369 0.50 16.70 -12.79
C GLY A 369 -0.71 16.03 -13.44
N ALA A 370 -1.87 16.03 -12.79
CA ALA A 370 -3.13 15.63 -13.42
C ALA A 370 -3.49 16.57 -14.60
N PRO A 371 -3.99 16.01 -15.72
CA PRO A 371 -4.64 16.75 -16.79
C PRO A 371 -5.69 17.75 -16.27
N THR A 372 -5.77 18.92 -16.90
CA THR A 372 -6.63 20.02 -16.42
C THR A 372 -8.14 19.74 -16.55
N GLY A 373 -8.51 18.76 -17.39
CA GLY A 373 -9.89 18.33 -17.58
C GLY A 373 -10.40 17.44 -16.44
N GLU A 374 -9.51 16.75 -15.72
CA GLU A 374 -9.91 15.80 -14.69
C GLU A 374 -10.74 16.43 -13.57
N VAL A 375 -11.71 15.66 -13.09
CA VAL A 375 -12.52 16.01 -11.93
C VAL A 375 -12.42 14.89 -10.90
N TRP A 376 -11.96 15.27 -9.71
CA TRP A 376 -11.78 14.36 -8.58
C TRP A 376 -12.89 14.61 -7.57
N VAL A 377 -13.68 13.57 -7.30
CA VAL A 377 -14.82 13.62 -6.38
C VAL A 377 -14.58 12.58 -5.31
N ARG A 378 -14.60 12.96 -4.03
CA ARG A 378 -14.52 12.00 -2.93
C ARG A 378 -15.66 11.00 -3.07
N THR A 379 -15.38 9.72 -2.84
CA THR A 379 -16.39 8.67 -2.96
C THR A 379 -17.60 8.95 -2.07
N ASP A 380 -18.76 8.34 -2.30
CA ASP A 380 -19.96 8.42 -1.46
C ASP A 380 -20.70 7.08 -1.45
N PRO A 381 -21.06 6.50 -0.29
CA PRO A 381 -21.63 5.15 -0.22
C PRO A 381 -22.94 5.00 -1.01
N ARG A 382 -23.68 6.09 -1.23
CA ARG A 382 -24.90 6.08 -2.06
C ARG A 382 -24.60 5.93 -3.54
N ILE A 383 -23.43 6.39 -3.99
CA ILE A 383 -22.98 6.27 -5.37
C ILE A 383 -22.27 4.93 -5.58
N ASP A 384 -21.46 4.48 -4.61
CA ASP A 384 -20.78 3.17 -4.66
C ASP A 384 -21.75 2.02 -4.95
N ALA A 385 -22.87 1.97 -4.22
CA ALA A 385 -23.92 0.95 -4.39
C ALA A 385 -24.60 0.97 -5.77
N GLU A 386 -24.54 2.10 -6.46
CA GLU A 386 -25.09 2.24 -7.81
C GLU A 386 -24.01 1.95 -8.86
N LEU A 387 -22.76 2.36 -8.65
CA LEU A 387 -21.63 2.09 -9.55
C LEU A 387 -21.37 0.59 -9.76
N GLU A 388 -21.59 -0.26 -8.75
CA GLU A 388 -21.55 -1.73 -8.88
C GLU A 388 -22.49 -2.27 -9.98
N ARG A 389 -23.53 -1.52 -10.36
CA ARG A 389 -24.46 -1.90 -11.44
C ARG A 389 -23.99 -1.45 -12.83
N TRP A 390 -22.97 -0.59 -12.89
CA TRP A 390 -22.45 0.04 -14.10
C TRP A 390 -21.02 -0.42 -14.45
N SER A 391 -20.29 -1.00 -13.50
CA SER A 391 -19.05 -1.78 -13.72
C SER A 391 -19.35 -3.14 -14.36
#